data_AF-M3GJG1-F1
#
_entry.id   AF-M3GJG1-F1
#
_cell.length_a   1.000
_cell.length_b   1.000
_cell.length_c   1.000
_cell.angle_alpha   90.00
_cell.angle_beta   90.00
_cell.angle_gamma   90.00
#
_symmetry.space_group_name_H-M   'P 1'
#
loop_
_entity.id
_entity.type
_entity.pdbx_description
1 polymer ?
#
loop_
_entity_poly.entity_id
_entity_poly.type
_entity_poly.pdbx_seq_one_letter_code
_entity_poly.pdbx_strand_id
1 'polypeptide(L)' 'MKAVTVIGMGDEGCLGLSSIAANAVSNAQVLAGGKRHLDFFPNFQGKKSH' A
#
# COMPACT_ATOMS: atom_id res chain seq x y z
N MET A 1 -7.61 -8.44 -18.90
CA MET A 1 -6.69 -7.46 -18.26
C MET A 1 -6.88 -7.52 -16.75
N LYS A 2 -5.82 -7.37 -15.96
CA LYS A 2 -5.93 -7.16 -14.50
C LYS A 2 -5.77 -5.69 -14.21
N ALA A 3 -6.71 -5.11 -13.46
CA ALA A 3 -6.63 -3.72 -13.02
C ALA A 3 -5.63 -3.58 -11.86
N VAL A 4 -5.02 -2.41 -11.75
CA VAL A 4 -4.18 -2.03 -10.62
C VAL A 4 -4.80 -0.83 -9.90
N THR A 5 -4.73 -0.82 -8.58
CA THR A 5 -5.15 0.33 -7.77
C THR A 5 -3.92 1.14 -7.41
N VAL A 6 -3.91 2.42 -7.78
CA VAL A 6 -2.86 3.36 -7.40
C VAL A 6 -3.36 4.19 -6.22
N ILE A 7 -2.61 4.20 -5.13
CA ILE A 7 -2.89 5.04 -3.96
C ILE A 7 -1.79 6.10 -3.80
N GLY A 8 -2.18 7.33 -3.50
CA GLY A 8 -1.26 8.37 -3.05
C GLY A 8 -1.02 8.24 -1.55
N MET A 9 0.22 8.44 -1.11
CA MET A 9 0.59 8.43 0.30
C MET A 9 1.60 9.54 0.58
N GLY A 10 1.31 10.36 1.60
CA GLY A 10 2.22 11.39 2.10
C GLY A 10 3.14 10.86 3.19
N ASP A 11 3.87 11.77 3.84
CA ASP A 11 4.87 11.41 4.85
C ASP A 11 4.26 10.89 6.16
N GLU A 12 2.96 11.15 6.39
CA GLU A 12 2.18 10.58 7.50
C GLU A 12 1.93 9.06 7.35
N GLY A 13 2.28 8.48 6.19
CA GLY A 13 2.17 7.04 5.93
C GLY A 13 0.75 6.51 6.08
N CYS A 14 0.61 5.39 6.80
CA CYS A 14 -0.67 4.73 7.03
C CYS A 14 -1.73 5.61 7.71
N LEU A 15 -1.33 6.60 8.52
CA LEU A 15 -2.27 7.50 9.21
C LEU A 15 -2.97 8.46 8.25
N GLY A 16 -2.35 8.78 7.11
CA GLY A 16 -2.92 9.65 6.09
C GLY A 16 -3.84 8.94 5.08
N LEU A 17 -4.01 7.62 5.20
CA LEU A 17 -4.83 6.87 4.25
C LEU A 17 -6.32 7.05 4.52
N SER A 18 -7.08 7.29 3.46
CA SER A 18 -8.54 7.16 3.53
C SER A 18 -8.93 5.69 3.75
N SER A 19 -10.15 5.46 4.24
CA SER A 19 -10.67 4.10 4.46
C SER A 19 -10.64 3.26 3.18
N ILE A 20 -10.86 3.87 2.00
CA ILE A 20 -10.81 3.17 0.71
C ILE A 20 -9.37 2.74 0.39
N ALA A 21 -8.38 3.61 0.60
CA ALA A 21 -6.99 3.28 0.36
C ALA A 21 -6.48 2.21 1.33
N ALA A 22 -6.80 2.32 2.62
CA ALA A 22 -6.44 1.31 3.63
C ALA A 22 -7.06 -0.06 3.30
N ASN A 23 -8.33 -0.08 2.86
CA ASN A 23 -8.99 -1.31 2.43
C ASN A 23 -8.35 -1.91 1.17
N ALA A 24 -7.96 -1.08 0.21
CA ALA A 24 -7.24 -1.54 -0.99
C ALA A 24 -5.90 -2.19 -0.63
N VAL A 25 -5.16 -1.63 0.32
CA VAL A 25 -3.91 -2.23 0.85
C VAL A 25 -4.20 -3.57 1.53
N SER A 26 -5.18 -3.63 2.41
CA SER A 26 -5.51 -4.84 3.18
C SER A 26 -5.85 -6.04 2.28
N ASN A 27 -6.55 -5.79 1.17
CA ASN A 27 -6.94 -6.84 0.22
C ASN A 27 -5.90 -7.10 -0.88
N ALA A 28 -4.81 -6.33 -0.93
CA ALA A 28 -3.78 -6.50 -1.95
C ALA A 28 -2.99 -7.78 -1.71
N GLN A 29 -2.67 -8.49 -2.80
CA GLN A 29 -1.71 -9.61 -2.75
C GLN A 29 -0.27 -9.12 -2.93
N VAL A 30 -0.10 -7.98 -3.60
CA VAL A 30 1.19 -7.37 -3.89
C VAL A 30 1.10 -5.87 -3.63
N LEU A 31 2.05 -5.33 -2.86
CA LEU A 31 2.32 -3.89 -2.80
C LEU A 31 3.58 -3.60 -3.60
N ALA A 32 3.46 -2.75 -4.61
CA ALA A 32 4.57 -2.29 -5.44
C ALA A 32 4.81 -0.79 -5.22
N GLY A 33 6.06 -0.40 -4.99
CA GLY A 33 6.41 1.01 -4.80
C GLY A 33 7.78 1.20 -4.16
N GLY A 34 8.20 2.46 -3.99
CA GLY A 34 9.50 2.76 -3.40
C GLY A 34 9.63 2.25 -1.95
N LYS A 35 10.85 1.88 -1.54
CA LYS A 35 11.18 1.40 -0.18
C LYS A 35 10.58 2.29 0.92
N ARG A 36 10.70 3.62 0.72
CA ARG A 36 9.89 4.71 1.30
C ARG A 36 8.54 4.25 1.84
N HIS A 37 7.69 3.90 0.90
CA HIS A 37 6.28 3.63 1.12
C HIS A 37 6.05 2.23 1.70
N LEU A 38 6.83 1.25 1.27
CA LEU A 38 6.68 -0.15 1.70
C LEU A 38 7.03 -0.35 3.18
N ASP A 39 7.95 0.45 3.72
CA ASP A 39 8.35 0.38 5.13
C ASP A 39 7.24 0.81 6.10
N PHE A 40 6.23 1.59 5.64
CA PHE A 40 5.03 1.91 6.43
C PHE A 40 4.07 0.74 6.64
N PHE A 41 4.26 -0.37 5.90
CA PHE A 41 3.43 -1.57 5.99
C PHE A 41 4.24 -2.76 6.52
N PRO A 42 4.69 -2.74 7.80
CA PRO A 42 5.48 -3.82 8.39
C PRO A 42 4.67 -5.12 8.50
N ASN A 43 3.35 -5.02 8.72
CA ASN A 43 2.46 -6.16 8.95
C ASN A 43 1.72 -6.63 7.68
N PHE A 44 2.09 -6.12 6.50
CA PHE A 44 1.48 -6.57 5.25
C PHE A 44 1.86 -8.03 4.97
N GLN A 45 0.84 -8.88 4.84
CA GLN A 45 1.00 -10.33 4.71
C GLN A 45 1.27 -10.78 3.26
N GLY A 46 1.06 -9.89 2.29
CA GLY A 46 1.34 -10.16 0.88
C GLY A 46 2.79 -9.89 0.49
N LYS A 47 3.06 -9.99 -0.82
CA LYS A 47 4.39 -9.72 -1.38
C LYS A 47 4.65 -8.21 -1.48
N LYS A 48 5.79 -7.75 -0.97
CA LYS A 48 6.30 -6.39 -1.23
C LYS A 48 7.30 -6.44 -2.39
N SER A 49 7.14 -5.55 -3.37
CA SER A 49 8.02 -5.41 -4.53
C SER A 49 8.50 -3.97 -4.62
N HIS A 50 9.81 -3.76 -4.47
CA HIS A 50 10.45 -2.44 -4.58
C HIS A 50 10.99 -2.20 -5.98
#